data_AF-E3EKF8-F1
#
_entry.id   AF-E3EKF8-F1
#
_cell.length_a   1.000
_cell.length_b   1.000
_cell.length_c   1.000
_cell.angle_alpha   90.00
_cell.angle_beta   90.00
_cell.angle_gamma   90.00
#
_symmetry.space_group_name_H-M   'P 1'
#
loop_
_entity.id
_entity.type
_entity.pdbx_description
1 polymer ?
#
loop_
_entity_poly.entity_id
_entity_poly.type
_entity_poly.pdbx_seq_one_letter_code
_entity_poly.pdbx_strand_id
1 'polypeptide(L)' 'MSKSLNSEQRERLYQKRGRLRIDFGNLAEILNTKKDHMVQAQIGLPVPDEVADAVIAWIAT' A
#
# COMPACT_ATOMS: atom_id res chain seq x y z
N MET A 1 -8.42 13.29 -5.83
CA MET A 1 -8.88 13.13 -4.43
C MET A 1 -7.87 12.21 -3.74
N SER A 2 -7.74 12.27 -2.41
CA SER A 2 -6.71 11.53 -1.66
C SER A 2 -7.30 10.84 -0.43
N LYS A 3 -6.85 9.61 -0.16
CA LYS A 3 -7.39 8.70 0.87
C LYS A 3 -6.25 8.07 1.68
N SER A 4 -6.50 7.85 2.96
CA SER A 4 -5.57 7.13 3.85
C SER A 4 -6.10 5.73 4.14
N LEU A 5 -5.18 4.79 4.31
CA LEU A 5 -5.49 3.45 4.83
C LEU A 5 -5.78 3.52 6.33
N ASN A 6 -6.78 2.76 6.78
CA ASN A 6 -7.06 2.62 8.20
C ASN A 6 -6.00 1.72 8.90
N SER A 7 -6.03 1.65 10.24
CA SER A 7 -5.04 0.88 11.00
C SER A 7 -5.00 -0.61 10.63
N GLU A 8 -6.15 -1.23 10.38
CA GLU A 8 -6.21 -2.64 9.98
C GLU A 8 -5.60 -2.88 8.60
N GLN A 9 -5.92 -2.01 7.63
CA GLN A 9 -5.39 -2.09 6.27
C GLN A 9 -3.87 -1.91 6.25
N ARG A 10 -3.34 -0.98 7.07
CA ARG A 10 -1.90 -0.77 7.23
C ARG A 10 -1.20 -2.00 7.82
N GLU A 11 -1.82 -2.63 8.81
CA GLU A 11 -1.29 -3.86 9.40
C GLU A 11 -1.27 -5.00 8.38
N ARG A 12 -2.35 -5.20 7.62
CA ARG A 12 -2.39 -6.20 6.55
C ARG A 12 -1.36 -5.93 5.45
N LEU A 13 -1.16 -4.67 5.07
CA LEU A 13 -0.11 -4.26 4.15
C LEU A 13 1.28 -4.64 4.67
N TYR A 14 1.57 -4.34 5.94
CA TYR A 14 2.83 -4.71 6.59
C TYR A 14 3.05 -6.23 6.58
N GLN A 15 2.05 -6.98 7.02
CA GLN A 15 2.12 -8.43 7.13
C GLN A 15 2.28 -9.12 5.78
N LYS A 16 1.46 -8.74 4.79
CA LYS A 16 1.51 -9.34 3.46
C LYS A 16 2.83 -9.04 2.75
N ARG A 17 3.29 -7.78 2.81
CA ARG A 17 4.60 -7.38 2.29
C ARG A 17 5.73 -8.16 2.96
N GLY A 18 5.69 -8.31 4.29
CA GLY A 18 6.64 -9.11 5.05
C GLY A 18 6.63 -10.60 4.67
N ARG A 19 5.46 -11.20 4.50
CA ARG A 19 5.29 -12.60 4.06
C ARG A 19 5.88 -12.85 2.67
N LEU A 20 5.68 -11.91 1.75
CA LEU A 20 6.18 -12.00 0.38
C LEU A 20 7.65 -11.55 0.24
N ARG A 21 8.24 -10.99 1.29
CA ARG A 21 9.61 -10.46 1.32
C ARG A 21 9.92 -9.47 0.20
N ILE A 22 8.93 -8.65 -0.18
CA ILE A 22 9.09 -7.61 -1.18
C ILE A 22 9.32 -6.25 -0.50
N ASP A 23 10.10 -5.38 -1.14
CA ASP A 23 10.28 -4.00 -0.68
C ASP A 23 9.21 -3.06 -1.26
N PHE A 24 9.26 -1.78 -0.92
CA PHE A 24 8.31 -0.79 -1.41
C PHE A 24 8.47 -0.45 -2.89
N GLY A 25 9.66 -0.65 -3.47
CA GLY A 25 9.90 -0.51 -4.90
C GLY A 25 9.21 -1.63 -5.68
N ASN A 26 9.44 -2.89 -5.29
CA ASN A 26 8.76 -4.04 -5.86
C ASN A 26 7.23 -3.91 -5.75
N LEU A 27 6.72 -3.49 -4.59
CA LEU A 27 5.27 -3.29 -4.41
C LEU A 27 4.73 -2.17 -5.32
N ALA A 28 5.50 -1.09 -5.48
CA ALA A 28 5.11 0.00 -6.36
C ALA A 28 5.05 -0.44 -7.83
N GLU A 29 5.96 -1.31 -8.28
CA GLU A 29 5.90 -1.92 -9.60
C GLU A 29 4.65 -2.81 -9.76
N ILE A 30 4.36 -3.66 -8.78
CA ILE A 30 3.16 -4.54 -8.78
C ILE A 30 1.87 -3.71 -8.90
N LEU A 31 1.79 -2.58 -8.19
CA LEU A 31 0.62 -1.72 -8.14
C LEU A 31 0.65 -0.58 -9.15
N ASN A 32 1.63 -0.58 -10.08
CA ASN A 32 1.84 0.44 -11.09
C ASN A 32 1.78 1.88 -10.54
N THR A 33 2.57 2.14 -9.49
CA THR A 33 2.58 3.40 -8.75
C THR A 33 3.99 3.80 -8.33
N LYS A 34 4.12 4.85 -7.52
CA LYS A 34 5.40 5.34 -6.99
C LYS A 34 5.71 4.70 -5.65
N LYS A 35 7.00 4.42 -5.42
CA LYS A 35 7.53 3.95 -4.13
C LYS A 35 7.06 4.83 -2.96
N ASP A 36 7.09 6.15 -3.14
CA ASP A 36 6.68 7.11 -2.11
C ASP A 36 5.23 6.90 -1.67
N HIS A 37 4.33 6.58 -2.60
CA HIS A 37 2.94 6.28 -2.25
C HIS A 37 2.83 5.01 -1.40
N MET A 38 3.69 4.00 -1.62
CA MET A 38 3.68 2.79 -0.79
C MET A 38 4.19 3.06 0.63
N VAL A 39 5.22 3.90 0.75
CA VAL A 39 5.71 4.36 2.05
C VAL A 39 4.62 5.15 2.77
N GLN A 40 4.01 6.14 2.10
CA GLN A 40 2.91 6.94 2.62
C GLN A 40 1.73 6.08 3.07
N ALA A 41 1.30 5.13 2.23
CA ALA A 41 0.24 4.18 2.54
C ALA A 41 0.55 3.38 3.82
N GLN A 42 1.78 2.83 3.96
CA GLN A 42 2.18 2.05 5.13
C GLN A 42 2.17 2.87 6.43
N ILE A 43 2.60 4.13 6.39
CA ILE A 43 2.63 5.01 7.58
C ILE A 43 1.30 5.73 7.82
N GLY A 44 0.32 5.61 6.90
CA GLY A 44 -1.02 6.20 7.03
C GLY A 44 -1.16 7.63 6.54
N LEU A 45 -0.19 8.12 5.75
CA LEU A 45 -0.35 9.39 5.05
C LEU A 45 -1.33 9.23 3.87
N PRO A 46 -2.01 10.32 3.48
CA PRO A 46 -2.90 10.30 2.32
C PRO A 46 -2.13 9.96 1.05
N VAL A 47 -2.72 9.11 0.21
CA VAL A 47 -2.25 8.79 -1.14
C VAL A 47 -3.37 9.02 -2.14
N PRO A 48 -3.10 9.09 -3.45
CA PRO A 48 -4.16 9.17 -4.45
C PRO A 48 -5.16 8.02 -4.30
N ASP A 49 -6.44 8.29 -4.51
CA ASP A 49 -7.52 7.33 -4.27
C ASP A 49 -7.32 6.03 -5.06
N GLU A 50 -6.88 6.13 -6.31
CA GLU A 50 -6.58 4.97 -7.16
C GLU A 50 -5.47 4.09 -6.57
N VAL A 51 -4.51 4.69 -5.87
CA VAL A 51 -3.43 3.97 -5.20
C VAL A 51 -3.93 3.34 -3.91
N ALA A 52 -4.73 4.06 -3.12
CA ALA A 52 -5.34 3.51 -1.91
C ALA A 52 -6.21 2.29 -2.24
N ASP A 53 -7.05 2.39 -3.28
CA ASP A 53 -7.94 1.31 -3.70
C ASP A 53 -7.16 0.12 -4.28
N ALA A 54 -6.10 0.35 -5.06
CA ALA A 54 -5.20 -0.71 -5.53
C ALA A 54 -4.51 -1.44 -4.37
N VAL A 55 -4.05 -0.71 -3.34
CA VAL A 55 -3.45 -1.31 -2.14
C VAL A 55 -4.50 -2.12 -1.37
N ILE A 56 -5.71 -1.61 -1.19
CA ILE A 56 -6.80 -2.30 -0.49
C ILE A 56 -7.18 -3.60 -1.21
N ALA A 57 -7.30 -3.55 -2.54
CA ALA A 57 -7.56 -4.75 -3.35
C ALA A 57 -6.42 -5.77 -3.21
N TRP A 58 -5.17 -5.30 -3.26
CA TRP A 58 -4.01 -6.18 -3.14
C TRP A 58 -3.90 -6.85 -1.77
N ILE A 59 -4.15 -6.15 -0.66
CA ILE A 59 -4.11 -6.77 0.68
C ILE A 59 -5.29 -7.69 0.98
N ALA A 60 -6.34 -7.67 0.15
CA ALA A 60 -7.51 -8.55 0.27
C ALA A 60 -7.34 -9.91 -0.43
N THR A 61 -6.30 -10.08 -1.26
CA THR A 61 -5.94 -11.37 -1.88
C THR A 61 -5.09 -12.25 -0.98
#